data_AF-A0A954A4L0-F1
#
_entry.id   AF-A0A954A4L0-F1
#
_cell.length_a   1.000
_cell.length_b   1.000
_cell.length_c   1.000
_cell.angle_alpha   90.00
_cell.angle_beta   90.00
_cell.angle_gamma   90.00
#
_symmetry.space_group_name_H-M   'P 1'
#
loop_
_entity.id
_entity.type
_entity.pdbx_description
1 polymer ?
#
loop_
_entity_poly.entity_id
_entity_poly.type
_entity_poly.pdbx_seq_one_letter_code
_entity_poly.pdbx_strand_id
1 'polypeptide(L)'
;MPLVRLTVLRGKDAGQVRRFRMESGDQVVIGRHEDCDLPLWDESASRRHALLEISGGALRIVDLGSSNGLYVNGVAKERASLTGGERIRIGETEVRVETEGFQKRETVVLTAGAEYTVESALAPDELDLGASLVTDASMRARFDQLLVLVDRVQAAETGEEILSTLLGLATESLDALGLVVPCTDSSTEPLWSEAQRTPGGTKVSRLADSIVDQVLREGNALQISDTRENPLTRTRESIVSRGVTSIIAAPIAGRGSTLGAIYLEGKGDRTYTEDDLAYVGTLAKIAGMALLAAERLQASRRIVRRQNRDVAAEIVTQSPALQTSLEHLARFAGSGGPVLIAGETGTGKELLARAAHRHGPYGDGPFIAVNCAAIPASLLESELFGHEKGAFTGAIARKSGMFELANEGTLFLDEIGELPHELQPKLLRVLETGEFFRIGGRAPVSVRLLVVSATNRDLEQASREGTFREDLFFRLNRFRVHSIALRERPEDIEPLALHFLDLASKRAGTPKGQLSPEATRVLTGYRWPGNIRELRNVVERAAVVAHDGVIRPNDLLLSSSLAAGPQAISSDSLEPKSIDQVEEEAIRIALHHTGGKKGEAAEILGIAWPTLRRKLRKYGIDADDPLERS
;
A
#
# COMPACT_ATOMS: atom_id res chain seq x y z
N MET A 1 -25.01 -3.92 -20.38
CA MET A 1 -24.67 -4.84 -19.27
C MET A 1 -25.06 -6.24 -19.65
N PRO A 2 -24.14 -7.22 -19.58
CA PRO A 2 -24.48 -8.62 -19.79
C PRO A 2 -25.51 -9.12 -18.77
N LEU A 3 -26.40 -9.99 -19.22
CA LEU A 3 -27.43 -10.66 -18.43
C LEU A 3 -27.01 -12.12 -18.21
N VAL A 4 -26.92 -12.55 -16.96
CA VAL A 4 -26.73 -13.94 -16.58
C VAL A 4 -28.04 -14.50 -16.06
N ARG A 5 -28.44 -15.66 -16.56
CA ARG A 5 -29.60 -16.41 -16.08
C ARG A 5 -29.15 -17.75 -15.51
N LEU A 6 -29.49 -17.99 -14.25
CA LEU A 6 -29.28 -19.26 -13.57
C LEU A 6 -30.61 -20.01 -13.49
N THR A 7 -30.66 -21.24 -13.98
CA THR A 7 -31.86 -22.10 -13.93
C THR A 7 -31.52 -23.41 -13.23
N VAL A 8 -32.15 -23.70 -12.10
CA VAL A 8 -31.96 -24.96 -11.39
C VAL A 8 -32.65 -26.07 -12.18
N LEU A 9 -31.88 -27.01 -12.71
CA LEU A 9 -32.37 -28.13 -13.53
C LEU A 9 -32.78 -29.33 -12.67
N ARG A 10 -32.04 -29.60 -11.59
CA ARG A 10 -32.21 -30.77 -10.73
C ARG A 10 -31.87 -30.42 -9.30
N GLY A 11 -32.61 -30.98 -8.34
CA GLY A 11 -32.50 -30.68 -6.91
C GLY A 11 -33.87 -30.33 -6.32
N LYS A 12 -33.93 -30.02 -5.02
CA LYS A 12 -35.19 -29.62 -4.35
C LYS A 12 -35.78 -28.32 -4.91
N ASP A 13 -34.94 -27.45 -5.47
CA ASP A 13 -35.33 -26.18 -6.07
C ASP A 13 -35.47 -26.23 -7.61
N ALA A 14 -35.63 -27.44 -8.19
CA ALA A 14 -35.76 -27.60 -9.63
C ALA A 14 -36.87 -26.70 -10.22
N GLY A 15 -36.52 -25.94 -11.26
CA GLY A 15 -37.40 -24.95 -11.89
C GLY A 15 -37.19 -23.51 -11.40
N GLN A 16 -36.42 -23.28 -10.32
CA GLN A 16 -36.05 -21.94 -9.89
C GLN A 16 -35.19 -21.24 -10.95
N VAL A 17 -35.53 -19.98 -11.26
CA VAL A 17 -34.78 -19.14 -12.19
C VAL A 17 -34.41 -17.81 -11.52
N ARG A 18 -33.14 -17.40 -11.66
CA ARG A 18 -32.65 -16.07 -11.28
C ARG A 18 -31.97 -15.40 -12.46
N ARG A 19 -32.11 -14.08 -12.56
CA ARG A 19 -31.52 -13.27 -13.64
C ARG A 19 -30.78 -12.09 -13.03
N PHE A 20 -29.55 -11.88 -13.45
CA PHE A 20 -28.65 -10.85 -12.93
C PHE A 20 -28.10 -10.04 -14.10
N ARG A 21 -28.19 -8.71 -14.02
CA ARG A 21 -27.41 -7.84 -14.90
C ARG A 21 -26.13 -7.50 -14.16
N MET A 22 -24.99 -7.86 -14.73
CA MET A 22 -23.70 -7.78 -14.04
C MET A 22 -22.72 -6.90 -14.82
N GLU A 23 -21.89 -6.17 -14.09
CA GLU A 23 -20.72 -5.40 -14.56
C GLU A 23 -19.42 -5.92 -13.92
N SER A 24 -18.27 -5.40 -14.37
CA SER A 24 -16.98 -5.79 -13.83
C SER A 24 -16.87 -5.45 -12.35
N GLY A 25 -16.61 -6.45 -11.50
CA GLY A 25 -16.59 -6.32 -10.05
C GLY A 25 -17.88 -6.75 -9.33
N ASP A 26 -18.97 -7.01 -10.07
CA ASP A 26 -20.20 -7.56 -9.48
C ASP A 26 -20.01 -9.04 -9.11
N GLN A 27 -20.67 -9.43 -8.01
CA GLN A 27 -20.57 -10.73 -7.38
C GLN A 27 -21.96 -11.31 -7.13
N VAL A 28 -22.17 -12.56 -7.54
CA VAL A 28 -23.41 -13.33 -7.32
C VAL A 28 -23.04 -14.60 -6.56
N VAL A 29 -23.51 -14.72 -5.32
CA VAL A 29 -23.19 -15.83 -4.43
C VAL A 29 -24.27 -16.91 -4.53
N ILE A 30 -23.83 -18.16 -4.63
CA ILE A 30 -24.68 -19.35 -4.69
C ILE A 30 -24.37 -20.23 -3.48
N GLY A 31 -25.40 -20.68 -2.76
CA GLY A 31 -25.20 -21.50 -1.56
C GLY A 31 -26.50 -21.80 -0.84
N ARG A 32 -26.43 -22.54 0.27
CA ARG A 32 -27.64 -22.94 1.01
C ARG A 32 -28.22 -21.89 1.95
N HIS A 33 -27.49 -20.81 2.19
CA HIS A 33 -27.98 -19.74 3.06
C HIS A 33 -28.96 -18.84 2.31
N GLU A 34 -29.97 -18.33 3.02
CA GLU A 34 -31.00 -17.45 2.45
C GLU A 34 -30.44 -16.12 1.92
N ASP A 35 -29.35 -15.63 2.52
CA ASP A 35 -28.63 -14.43 2.08
C ASP A 35 -27.85 -14.59 0.76
N CYS A 36 -27.86 -15.78 0.14
CA CYS A 36 -27.26 -15.98 -1.18
C CYS A 36 -28.17 -15.42 -2.27
N ASP A 37 -27.58 -14.88 -3.33
CA ASP A 37 -28.29 -14.37 -4.50
C ASP A 37 -29.07 -15.48 -5.23
N LEU A 38 -28.52 -16.70 -5.22
CA LEU A 38 -29.24 -17.93 -5.54
C LEU A 38 -29.19 -18.87 -4.32
N PRO A 39 -30.20 -18.83 -3.45
CA PRO A 39 -30.30 -19.73 -2.31
C PRO A 39 -30.77 -21.12 -2.78
N LEU A 40 -30.07 -22.18 -2.35
CA LEU A 40 -30.35 -23.58 -2.69
C LEU A 40 -30.71 -24.38 -1.43
N TRP A 41 -31.86 -25.06 -1.41
CA TRP A 41 -32.33 -25.88 -0.29
C TRP A 41 -31.71 -27.27 -0.35
N ASP A 42 -30.38 -27.30 -0.43
CA ASP A 42 -29.55 -28.49 -0.53
C ASP A 42 -28.61 -28.58 0.67
N GLU A 43 -28.81 -29.58 1.52
CA GLU A 43 -28.00 -29.78 2.73
C GLU A 43 -26.55 -30.13 2.41
N SER A 44 -26.30 -30.67 1.22
CA SER A 44 -24.96 -30.97 0.73
C SER A 44 -24.26 -29.73 0.14
N ALA A 45 -24.95 -28.60 -0.01
CA ALA A 45 -24.31 -27.34 -0.37
C ALA A 45 -23.80 -26.58 0.88
N SER A 46 -22.60 -25.99 0.80
CA SER A 46 -22.11 -25.08 1.83
C SER A 46 -22.96 -23.80 1.91
N ARG A 47 -22.94 -23.11 3.06
CA ARG A 47 -23.73 -21.89 3.33
C ARG A 47 -23.53 -20.83 2.24
N ARG A 48 -22.29 -20.59 1.87
CA ARG A 48 -21.86 -19.89 0.64
C ARG A 48 -20.95 -20.87 -0.08
N HIS A 49 -21.37 -21.38 -1.22
CA HIS A 49 -20.69 -22.50 -1.87
C HIS A 49 -19.82 -22.01 -3.02
N ALA A 50 -20.40 -21.23 -3.93
CA ALA A 50 -19.72 -20.72 -5.10
C ALA A 50 -20.01 -19.23 -5.29
N LEU A 51 -19.07 -18.54 -5.92
CA LEU A 51 -19.18 -17.14 -6.30
C LEU A 51 -19.09 -17.04 -7.82
N LEU A 52 -20.06 -16.37 -8.42
CA LEU A 52 -20.07 -16.00 -9.81
C LEU A 52 -19.68 -14.52 -9.95
N GLU A 53 -18.68 -14.21 -10.78
CA GLU A 53 -18.17 -12.85 -10.93
C GLU A 53 -17.79 -12.53 -12.37
N ILE A 54 -17.74 -11.24 -12.72
CA ILE A 54 -17.15 -10.78 -13.97
C ILE A 54 -15.74 -10.25 -13.70
N SER A 55 -14.74 -10.90 -14.31
CA SER A 55 -13.34 -10.51 -14.22
C SER A 55 -12.69 -10.53 -15.60
N GLY A 56 -12.04 -9.43 -16.00
CA GLY A 56 -11.41 -9.29 -17.33
C GLY A 56 -12.40 -9.41 -18.50
N GLY A 57 -13.66 -9.02 -18.31
CA GLY A 57 -14.72 -9.12 -19.32
C GLY A 57 -15.30 -10.52 -19.55
N ALA A 58 -14.89 -11.52 -18.76
CA ALA A 58 -15.41 -12.89 -18.81
C ALA A 58 -16.18 -13.24 -17.54
N LEU A 59 -17.23 -14.07 -17.68
CA LEU A 59 -17.95 -14.63 -16.54
C LEU A 59 -17.15 -15.80 -15.94
N ARG A 60 -16.97 -15.80 -14.63
CA ARG A 60 -16.26 -16.85 -13.91
C ARG A 60 -17.08 -17.35 -12.74
N ILE A 61 -16.86 -18.61 -12.38
CA ILE A 61 -17.36 -19.21 -11.15
C ILE A 61 -16.19 -19.74 -10.33
N VAL A 62 -16.22 -19.49 -9.03
CA VAL A 62 -15.17 -19.82 -8.07
C VAL A 62 -15.79 -20.56 -6.90
N ASP A 63 -15.21 -21.69 -6.52
CA ASP A 63 -15.55 -22.38 -5.29
C ASP A 63 -15.03 -21.60 -4.07
N LEU A 64 -15.86 -21.43 -3.05
CA LEU A 64 -15.53 -20.65 -1.84
C LEU A 64 -14.95 -21.53 -0.72
N GLY A 65 -14.28 -22.64 -1.08
CA GLY A 65 -13.81 -23.65 -0.14
C GLY A 65 -14.97 -24.51 0.38
N SER A 66 -15.84 -24.93 -0.53
CA SER A 66 -17.01 -25.71 -0.17
C SER A 66 -16.64 -27.11 0.28
N SER A 67 -17.51 -27.73 1.08
CA SER A 67 -17.24 -29.06 1.66
C SER A 67 -17.35 -30.18 0.62
N ASN A 68 -18.15 -29.98 -0.43
CA ASN A 68 -18.45 -31.00 -1.44
C ASN A 68 -17.97 -30.62 -2.84
N GLY A 69 -17.28 -29.49 -2.99
CA GLY A 69 -16.69 -29.03 -4.24
C GLY A 69 -17.71 -28.54 -5.27
N LEU A 70 -17.23 -27.64 -6.13
CA LEU A 70 -17.93 -27.17 -7.31
C LEU A 70 -17.60 -28.06 -8.51
N TYR A 71 -18.61 -28.42 -9.29
CA TYR A 71 -18.42 -29.17 -10.54
C TYR A 71 -18.97 -28.38 -11.72
N VAL A 72 -18.26 -28.39 -12.85
CA VAL A 72 -18.70 -27.78 -14.11
C VAL A 72 -18.67 -28.85 -15.20
N ASN A 73 -19.82 -29.10 -15.82
CA ASN A 73 -20.05 -30.18 -16.78
C ASN A 73 -19.57 -31.55 -16.26
N GLY A 74 -19.76 -31.80 -14.96
CA GLY A 74 -19.38 -33.06 -14.30
C GLY A 74 -17.94 -33.14 -13.79
N VAL A 75 -17.08 -32.18 -14.10
CA VAL A 75 -15.68 -32.16 -13.66
C VAL A 75 -15.52 -31.25 -12.44
N ALA A 76 -14.84 -31.72 -11.38
CA ALA A 76 -14.55 -30.91 -10.20
C ALA A 76 -13.62 -29.75 -10.57
N LYS A 77 -13.96 -28.54 -10.14
CA LYS A 77 -13.22 -27.31 -10.45
C LYS A 77 -13.22 -26.38 -9.24
N GLU A 78 -12.04 -25.91 -8.84
CA GLU A 78 -11.94 -24.80 -7.88
C GLU A 78 -12.35 -23.48 -8.53
N ARG A 79 -12.11 -23.32 -9.84
CA ARG A 79 -12.48 -22.15 -10.64
C ARG A 79 -12.76 -22.55 -12.09
N ALA A 80 -13.69 -21.87 -12.75
CA ALA A 80 -13.99 -22.05 -14.17
C ALA A 80 -14.49 -20.77 -14.82
N SER A 81 -14.12 -20.55 -16.09
CA SER A 81 -14.72 -19.53 -16.95
C SER A 81 -15.98 -20.09 -17.61
N LEU A 82 -17.04 -19.29 -17.68
CA LEU A 82 -18.33 -19.66 -18.23
C LEU A 82 -18.65 -18.81 -19.45
N THR A 83 -19.10 -19.47 -20.51
CA THR A 83 -19.45 -18.87 -21.81
C THR A 83 -20.95 -18.89 -22.10
N GLY A 84 -21.72 -19.62 -21.29
CA GLY A 84 -23.17 -19.77 -21.40
C GLY A 84 -23.55 -21.13 -21.99
N GLY A 85 -24.38 -21.87 -21.26
CA GLY A 85 -24.90 -23.20 -21.61
C GLY A 85 -24.39 -24.31 -20.70
N GLU A 86 -23.34 -24.07 -19.91
CA GLU A 86 -22.73 -25.02 -18.99
C GLU A 86 -23.66 -25.40 -17.84
N ARG A 87 -23.42 -26.60 -17.29
CA ARG A 87 -24.11 -27.12 -16.12
C ARG A 87 -23.16 -27.14 -14.93
N ILE A 88 -23.48 -26.38 -13.90
CA ILE A 88 -22.75 -26.38 -12.65
C ILE A 88 -23.47 -27.27 -11.65
N ARG A 89 -22.75 -28.10 -10.90
CA ARG A 89 -23.31 -28.89 -9.80
C ARG A 89 -22.71 -28.43 -8.49
N ILE A 90 -23.61 -28.11 -7.56
CA ILE A 90 -23.34 -27.58 -6.22
C ILE A 90 -24.10 -28.50 -5.25
N GLY A 91 -23.36 -29.32 -4.51
CA GLY A 91 -23.99 -30.42 -3.76
C GLY A 91 -24.63 -31.46 -4.70
N GLU A 92 -25.92 -31.73 -4.51
CA GLU A 92 -26.75 -32.57 -5.38
C GLU A 92 -27.52 -31.75 -6.43
N THR A 93 -27.48 -30.42 -6.32
CA THR A 93 -28.22 -29.50 -7.17
C THR A 93 -27.46 -29.16 -8.44
N GLU A 94 -28.11 -29.31 -9.60
CA GLU A 94 -27.56 -28.99 -10.92
C GLU A 94 -28.22 -27.71 -11.45
N VAL A 95 -27.41 -26.71 -11.80
CA VAL A 95 -27.84 -25.39 -12.27
C VAL A 95 -27.28 -25.15 -13.66
N ARG A 96 -28.13 -24.71 -14.58
CA ARG A 96 -27.72 -24.24 -15.91
C ARG A 96 -27.43 -22.76 -15.88
N VAL A 97 -26.30 -22.37 -16.45
CA VAL A 97 -25.93 -20.98 -16.64
C VAL A 97 -26.21 -20.58 -18.09
N GLU A 98 -26.97 -19.52 -18.30
CA GLU A 98 -27.23 -18.93 -19.62
C GLU A 98 -26.80 -17.46 -19.59
N THR A 99 -26.27 -16.94 -20.70
CA THR A 99 -25.73 -15.58 -20.75
C THR A 99 -26.18 -14.85 -22.02
N GLU A 100 -26.61 -13.59 -21.90
CA GLU A 100 -26.94 -12.67 -23.01
C GLU A 100 -26.14 -11.37 -22.88
N GLY A 101 -25.70 -10.77 -23.99
CA GLY A 101 -24.99 -9.47 -23.96
C GLY A 101 -23.52 -9.54 -23.54
N PHE A 102 -23.00 -10.70 -23.13
CA PHE A 102 -21.60 -11.02 -23.41
C PHE A 102 -21.49 -11.12 -24.93
N GLN A 103 -20.56 -10.40 -25.58
CA GLN A 103 -20.27 -10.69 -26.98
C GLN A 103 -19.93 -12.18 -27.03
N LYS A 104 -20.79 -12.97 -27.69
CA LYS A 104 -20.35 -14.24 -28.27
C LYS A 104 -19.17 -13.83 -29.13
N ARG A 105 -17.94 -13.94 -28.61
CA ARG A 105 -16.82 -14.27 -29.48
C ARG A 105 -17.31 -15.51 -30.17
N GLU A 106 -17.64 -15.38 -31.45
CA GLU A 106 -18.23 -16.47 -32.21
C GLU A 106 -17.44 -17.73 -31.89
N THR A 107 -18.09 -18.63 -31.16
CA THR A 107 -17.72 -20.02 -31.20
C THR A 107 -18.02 -20.40 -32.64
N VAL A 108 -17.01 -20.29 -33.51
CA VAL A 108 -17.01 -21.09 -34.71
C VAL A 108 -16.91 -22.51 -34.19
N VAL A 109 -18.07 -23.12 -33.97
CA VAL A 109 -18.19 -24.56 -34.05
C VAL A 109 -17.87 -24.87 -35.50
N LEU A 110 -16.60 -25.15 -35.77
CA LEU A 110 -16.27 -25.96 -36.93
C LEU A 110 -16.97 -27.29 -36.68
N THR A 111 -17.93 -27.56 -37.56
CA THR A 111 -18.66 -28.80 -37.70
C THR A 111 -17.82 -30.02 -37.33
N ALA A 112 -18.47 -30.94 -36.61
CA ALA A 112 -18.03 -32.28 -36.31
C ALA A 112 -17.18 -32.91 -37.42
N GLY A 113 -16.05 -33.51 -37.03
CA GLY A 113 -15.29 -34.45 -37.86
C GLY A 113 -13.89 -33.99 -38.26
N ALA A 114 -13.00 -33.84 -37.29
CA ALA A 114 -11.60 -34.22 -37.44
C ALA A 114 -10.99 -34.32 -36.04
N GLU A 115 -10.45 -35.48 -35.69
CA GLU A 115 -9.50 -35.60 -34.60
C GLU A 115 -8.32 -34.66 -34.93
N TYR A 116 -8.02 -33.70 -34.05
CA TYR A 116 -6.87 -32.81 -34.20
C TYR A 116 -5.78 -33.26 -33.23
N THR A 117 -4.58 -33.52 -33.74
CA THR A 117 -3.39 -33.76 -32.94
C THR A 117 -2.66 -32.44 -32.70
N VAL A 118 -2.79 -31.90 -31.49
CA VAL A 118 -1.73 -31.08 -30.89
C VAL A 118 -0.65 -32.06 -30.46
N GLU A 119 0.58 -31.92 -30.93
CA GLU A 119 1.66 -32.88 -30.60
C GLU A 119 1.98 -32.86 -29.10
N SER A 120 1.96 -31.67 -28.47
CA SER A 120 1.98 -31.50 -27.02
C SER A 120 1.37 -30.14 -26.61
N ALA A 121 0.51 -30.14 -25.58
CA ALA A 121 0.00 -28.94 -24.92
C ALA A 121 0.16 -29.16 -23.42
N LEU A 122 1.03 -28.37 -22.78
CA LEU A 122 1.33 -28.48 -21.36
C LEU A 122 0.71 -27.30 -20.61
N ALA A 123 0.01 -27.61 -19.53
CA ALA A 123 -0.48 -26.60 -18.60
C ALA A 123 0.71 -25.94 -17.85
N PRO A 124 0.57 -24.70 -17.34
CA PRO A 124 1.63 -24.01 -16.60
C PRO A 124 2.18 -24.77 -15.39
N ASP A 125 1.39 -25.69 -14.84
CA ASP A 125 1.72 -26.52 -13.67
C ASP A 125 2.39 -27.85 -14.07
N GLU A 126 2.36 -28.22 -15.36
CA GLU A 126 3.01 -29.39 -15.94
C GLU A 126 4.40 -29.07 -16.52
N LEU A 127 4.75 -27.77 -16.60
CA LEU A 127 6.07 -27.25 -16.98
C LEU A 127 7.06 -27.35 -15.80
N ASP A 128 7.29 -28.56 -15.29
CA ASP A 128 8.23 -28.82 -14.20
C ASP A 128 9.46 -29.59 -14.70
N LEU A 129 10.56 -28.87 -14.91
CA LEU A 129 11.87 -29.45 -15.27
C LEU A 129 12.39 -30.44 -14.20
N GLY A 130 11.80 -30.46 -13.01
CA GLY A 130 12.25 -31.27 -11.87
C GLY A 130 12.02 -32.78 -12.00
N ALA A 131 11.13 -33.24 -12.87
CA ALA A 131 10.75 -34.66 -12.93
C ALA A 131 11.74 -35.56 -13.68
N SER A 132 12.68 -34.99 -14.45
CA SER A 132 13.67 -35.77 -15.22
C SER A 132 15.08 -35.25 -14.96
N LEU A 133 15.59 -35.52 -13.75
CA LEU A 133 16.97 -35.19 -13.41
C LEU A 133 17.94 -36.27 -13.92
N VAL A 134 18.91 -35.77 -14.69
CA VAL A 134 20.27 -36.26 -14.95
C VAL A 134 20.49 -37.07 -16.23
N THR A 135 21.21 -36.48 -17.20
CA THR A 135 22.54 -36.99 -17.69
C THR A 135 23.22 -36.18 -18.82
N ASP A 136 22.58 -35.19 -19.46
CA ASP A 136 23.14 -34.55 -20.67
C ASP A 136 23.74 -33.13 -20.46
N ALA A 137 24.82 -32.82 -21.17
CA ALA A 137 25.51 -31.52 -21.18
C ALA A 137 24.62 -30.38 -21.70
N SER A 138 23.69 -30.68 -22.61
CA SER A 138 22.68 -29.73 -23.12
C SER A 138 21.76 -29.20 -21.99
N MET A 139 21.33 -30.07 -21.06
CA MET A 139 20.50 -29.66 -19.92
C MET A 139 21.24 -28.80 -18.90
N ARG A 140 22.55 -29.02 -18.70
CA ARG A 140 23.37 -28.16 -17.82
C ARG A 140 23.43 -26.73 -18.35
N ALA A 141 23.63 -26.56 -19.65
CA ALA A 141 23.64 -25.24 -20.28
C ALA A 141 22.28 -24.52 -20.12
N ARG A 142 21.15 -25.24 -20.25
CA ARG A 142 19.80 -24.69 -19.99
C ARG A 142 19.61 -24.29 -18.53
N PHE A 143 20.11 -25.10 -17.60
CA PHE A 143 20.04 -24.78 -16.16
C PHE A 143 20.86 -23.54 -15.82
N ASP A 144 22.07 -23.40 -16.37
CA ASP A 144 22.90 -22.20 -16.19
C ASP A 144 22.20 -20.95 -16.73
N GLN A 145 21.49 -21.05 -17.87
CA GLN A 145 20.70 -19.95 -18.40
C GLN A 145 19.46 -19.60 -17.55
N LEU A 146 18.81 -20.59 -16.90
CA LEU A 146 17.78 -20.32 -15.91
C LEU A 146 18.33 -19.52 -14.72
N LEU A 147 19.54 -19.86 -14.24
CA LEU A 147 20.21 -19.11 -13.18
C LEU A 147 20.55 -17.68 -13.63
N VAL A 148 21.00 -17.50 -14.87
CA VAL A 148 21.23 -16.16 -15.47
C VAL A 148 19.92 -15.36 -15.54
N LEU A 149 18.81 -15.98 -15.93
CA LEU A 149 17.51 -15.31 -15.91
C LEU A 149 17.17 -14.83 -14.50
N VAL A 150 17.30 -15.70 -13.48
CA VAL A 150 17.00 -15.35 -12.09
C VAL A 150 17.85 -14.18 -11.61
N ASP A 151 19.16 -14.19 -11.89
CA ASP A 151 20.08 -13.11 -11.49
C ASP A 151 19.73 -11.77 -12.17
N ARG A 152 19.56 -11.78 -13.50
CA ARG A 152 19.20 -10.57 -14.26
C ARG A 152 17.82 -10.04 -13.91
N VAL A 153 16.86 -10.93 -13.62
CA VAL A 153 15.52 -10.56 -13.19
C VAL A 153 15.53 -9.93 -11.80
N GLN A 154 16.41 -10.36 -10.89
CA GLN A 154 16.59 -9.70 -9.59
C GLN A 154 17.19 -8.31 -9.72
N ALA A 155 18.01 -8.07 -10.73
CA ALA A 155 18.62 -6.77 -11.02
C ALA A 155 17.71 -5.83 -11.84
N ALA A 156 16.65 -6.36 -12.45
CA ALA A 156 15.79 -5.59 -13.35
C ALA A 156 14.94 -4.55 -12.61
N GLU A 157 14.94 -3.31 -13.10
CA GLU A 157 14.16 -2.20 -12.56
C GLU A 157 12.80 -2.04 -13.26
N THR A 158 12.69 -2.58 -14.47
CA THR A 158 11.51 -2.47 -15.33
C THR A 158 11.01 -3.81 -15.83
N GLY A 159 9.71 -3.90 -16.13
CA GLY A 159 9.15 -5.10 -16.78
C GLY A 159 9.73 -5.35 -18.18
N GLU A 160 10.18 -4.30 -18.87
CA GLU A 160 10.81 -4.39 -20.18
C GLU A 160 12.18 -5.08 -20.11
N GLU A 161 12.98 -4.82 -19.08
CA GLU A 161 14.26 -5.53 -18.83
C GLU A 161 14.05 -7.03 -18.56
N ILE A 162 12.99 -7.38 -17.84
CA ILE A 162 12.62 -8.77 -17.57
C ILE A 162 12.24 -9.47 -18.88
N LEU A 163 11.38 -8.85 -19.69
CA LEU A 163 10.90 -9.42 -20.96
C LEU A 163 12.01 -9.53 -22.02
N SER A 164 12.90 -8.54 -22.09
CA SER A 164 14.05 -8.57 -23.00
C SER A 164 15.09 -9.63 -22.60
N THR A 165 15.32 -9.82 -21.30
CA THR A 165 16.18 -10.90 -20.79
C THR A 165 15.58 -12.27 -21.11
N LEU A 166 14.28 -12.45 -20.89
CA LEU A 166 13.54 -13.66 -21.26
C LEU A 166 13.73 -13.98 -22.75
N LEU A 167 13.47 -13.00 -23.63
CA LEU A 167 13.57 -13.18 -25.07
C LEU A 167 14.99 -13.54 -25.49
N GLY A 168 15.99 -12.79 -25.02
CA GLY A 168 17.38 -13.00 -25.39
C GLY A 168 17.92 -14.38 -24.97
N LEU A 169 17.57 -14.85 -23.77
CA LEU A 169 17.97 -16.19 -23.33
C LEU A 169 17.30 -17.30 -24.14
N ALA A 170 16.02 -17.12 -24.48
CA ALA A 170 15.29 -18.08 -25.29
C ALA A 170 15.83 -18.15 -26.73
N THR A 171 16.10 -17.01 -27.37
CA THR A 171 16.62 -16.97 -28.75
C THR A 171 18.08 -17.39 -28.85
N GLU A 172 18.91 -17.08 -27.84
CA GLU A 172 20.30 -17.54 -27.77
C GLU A 172 20.40 -19.06 -27.56
N SER A 173 19.61 -19.61 -26.62
CA SER A 173 19.61 -21.05 -26.31
C SER A 173 19.12 -21.91 -27.46
N LEU A 174 18.04 -21.45 -28.10
CA LEU A 174 17.34 -22.20 -29.13
C LEU A 174 17.65 -21.68 -30.53
N ASP A 175 18.69 -20.86 -30.71
CA ASP A 175 19.13 -20.24 -31.98
C ASP A 175 17.93 -20.02 -32.93
N ALA A 176 17.01 -19.19 -32.40
CA ALA A 176 15.66 -18.99 -32.87
C ALA A 176 15.41 -17.51 -33.13
N LEU A 177 14.44 -17.20 -34.00
CA LEU A 177 13.92 -15.85 -34.11
C LEU A 177 12.70 -15.73 -33.20
N GLY A 178 12.73 -14.77 -32.27
CA GLY A 178 11.68 -14.65 -31.27
C GLY A 178 11.04 -13.27 -31.18
N LEU A 179 9.86 -13.25 -30.58
CA LEU A 179 9.19 -12.05 -30.12
C LEU A 179 8.48 -12.32 -28.80
N VAL A 180 8.24 -11.25 -28.05
CA VAL A 180 7.45 -11.26 -26.82
C VAL A 180 6.28 -10.31 -26.99
N VAL A 181 5.09 -10.76 -26.60
CA VAL A 181 3.86 -9.96 -26.65
C VAL A 181 3.33 -9.80 -25.24
N PRO A 182 3.48 -8.62 -24.60
CA PRO A 182 2.82 -8.36 -23.34
C PRO A 182 1.33 -8.09 -23.56
N CYS A 183 0.52 -8.49 -22.58
CA CYS A 183 -0.90 -8.16 -22.53
C CYS A 183 -1.05 -6.77 -21.90
N THR A 184 -1.40 -5.75 -22.69
CA THR A 184 -1.78 -4.43 -22.16
C THR A 184 -3.27 -4.19 -22.32
N ASP A 185 -3.90 -3.44 -21.41
CA ASP A 185 -5.36 -3.18 -21.37
C ASP A 185 -5.94 -2.48 -22.62
N SER A 186 -5.11 -2.14 -23.62
CA SER A 186 -5.59 -1.48 -24.85
C SER A 186 -4.85 -1.83 -26.15
N SER A 187 -3.85 -2.71 -26.15
CA SER A 187 -3.28 -3.21 -27.42
C SER A 187 -2.62 -4.58 -27.26
N THR A 188 -2.89 -5.47 -28.22
CA THR A 188 -2.12 -6.70 -28.50
C THR A 188 -0.87 -6.40 -29.34
N GLU A 189 -0.44 -5.14 -29.41
CA GLU A 189 0.73 -4.78 -30.21
C GLU A 189 2.00 -5.35 -29.55
N PRO A 190 2.82 -6.11 -30.31
CA PRO A 190 4.04 -6.71 -29.77
C PRO A 190 5.02 -5.62 -29.34
N LEU A 191 5.37 -5.60 -28.06
CA LEU A 191 6.56 -4.91 -27.58
C LEU A 191 7.75 -5.81 -27.95
N TRP A 192 8.42 -5.42 -29.02
CA TRP A 192 9.70 -5.95 -29.50
C TRP A 192 9.66 -7.21 -30.40
N SER A 193 10.34 -7.07 -31.54
CA SER A 193 10.77 -8.17 -32.41
C SER A 193 12.27 -8.03 -32.65
N GLU A 194 13.02 -9.12 -32.52
CA GLU A 194 14.46 -9.15 -32.84
C GLU A 194 14.76 -8.74 -34.31
N ALA A 195 13.75 -8.79 -35.17
CA ALA A 195 13.78 -8.31 -36.56
C ALA A 195 14.05 -6.79 -36.74
N GLN A 196 14.03 -5.97 -35.67
CA GLN A 196 14.28 -4.52 -35.79
C GLN A 196 15.77 -4.13 -35.87
N ARG A 197 16.71 -5.07 -35.73
CA ARG A 197 18.15 -4.80 -35.97
C ARG A 197 18.59 -4.94 -37.44
N THR A 198 17.71 -5.38 -38.34
CA THR A 198 18.02 -5.42 -39.78
C THR A 198 17.38 -4.20 -40.48
N PRO A 199 18.15 -3.33 -41.15
CA PRO A 199 17.58 -2.26 -41.97
C PRO A 199 16.66 -2.89 -43.04
N GLY A 200 15.35 -2.64 -42.94
CA GLY A 200 14.33 -3.25 -43.81
C GLY A 200 13.50 -4.39 -43.19
N GLY A 201 13.64 -4.68 -41.89
CA GLY A 201 12.90 -5.73 -41.17
C GLY A 201 11.37 -5.57 -41.27
N THR A 202 10.72 -6.61 -41.78
CA THR A 202 9.25 -6.68 -41.98
C THR A 202 8.54 -6.67 -40.61
N LYS A 203 7.49 -5.85 -40.46
CA LYS A 203 6.57 -5.92 -39.29
C LYS A 203 6.16 -7.37 -39.08
N VAL A 204 6.40 -7.92 -37.89
CA VAL A 204 5.87 -9.25 -37.54
C VAL A 204 4.36 -9.18 -37.70
N SER A 205 3.89 -9.86 -38.74
CA SER A 205 2.55 -9.75 -39.31
C SER A 205 1.47 -10.29 -38.37
N ARG A 206 0.21 -9.91 -38.63
CA ARG A 206 -1.08 -10.35 -38.03
C ARG A 206 -1.29 -11.86 -37.78
N LEU A 207 -0.32 -12.72 -38.07
CA LEU A 207 -0.41 -14.18 -37.96
C LEU A 207 0.23 -14.74 -36.69
N ALA A 208 1.25 -14.07 -36.13
CA ALA A 208 1.67 -14.32 -34.76
C ALA A 208 0.45 -14.18 -33.83
N ASP A 209 -0.41 -13.18 -34.11
CA ASP A 209 -1.65 -12.92 -33.39
C ASP A 209 -2.50 -14.16 -33.22
N SER A 210 -2.71 -15.02 -34.22
CA SER A 210 -3.62 -16.17 -34.05
C SER A 210 -3.10 -17.29 -33.12
N ILE A 211 -1.78 -17.57 -33.12
CA ILE A 211 -1.15 -18.57 -32.24
C ILE A 211 -0.92 -17.93 -30.86
N VAL A 212 -0.41 -16.70 -30.84
CA VAL A 212 -0.24 -15.91 -29.62
C VAL A 212 -1.59 -15.69 -28.93
N ASP A 213 -2.65 -15.33 -29.64
CA ASP A 213 -4.01 -15.19 -29.12
C ASP A 213 -4.53 -16.52 -28.57
N GLN A 214 -4.18 -17.64 -29.18
CA GLN A 214 -4.53 -18.94 -28.63
C GLN A 214 -3.81 -19.17 -27.30
N VAL A 215 -2.50 -18.95 -27.22
CA VAL A 215 -1.72 -19.05 -25.98
C VAL A 215 -2.21 -18.07 -24.91
N LEU A 216 -2.52 -16.83 -25.28
CA LEU A 216 -3.06 -15.81 -24.38
C LEU A 216 -4.45 -16.18 -23.84
N ARG A 217 -5.30 -16.78 -24.68
CA ARG A 217 -6.68 -17.18 -24.31
C ARG A 217 -6.72 -18.47 -23.51
N GLU A 218 -5.99 -19.49 -23.95
CA GLU A 218 -6.03 -20.84 -23.38
C GLU A 218 -5.04 -20.99 -22.22
N GLY A 219 -3.97 -20.20 -22.19
CA GLY A 219 -2.97 -20.25 -21.14
C GLY A 219 -2.07 -21.48 -21.20
N ASN A 220 -2.03 -22.19 -22.34
CA ASN A 220 -1.21 -23.37 -22.56
C ASN A 220 -0.02 -23.05 -23.46
N ALA A 221 1.11 -23.69 -23.19
CA ALA A 221 2.24 -23.66 -24.12
C ALA A 221 1.95 -24.58 -25.32
N LEU A 222 2.40 -24.17 -26.50
CA LEU A 222 2.17 -24.85 -27.78
C LEU A 222 3.51 -25.09 -28.49
N GLN A 223 3.65 -26.27 -29.06
CA GLN A 223 4.75 -26.65 -29.94
C GLN A 223 4.19 -27.12 -31.28
N ILE A 224 4.81 -26.68 -32.37
CA ILE A 224 4.53 -27.14 -33.73
C ILE A 224 5.86 -27.58 -34.34
N SER A 225 6.03 -28.89 -34.51
CA SER A 225 7.30 -29.45 -35.00
C SER A 225 7.46 -29.37 -36.51
N ASP A 226 6.36 -29.45 -37.28
CA ASP A 226 6.34 -29.16 -38.72
C ASP A 226 5.14 -28.27 -39.11
N THR A 227 5.43 -27.04 -39.51
CA THR A 227 4.41 -26.06 -39.90
C THR A 227 3.70 -26.41 -41.21
N ARG A 228 4.29 -27.25 -42.07
CA ARG A 228 3.74 -27.65 -43.37
C ARG A 228 2.68 -28.74 -43.24
N GLU A 229 2.81 -29.57 -42.20
CA GLU A 229 1.86 -30.64 -41.91
C GLU A 229 0.78 -30.19 -40.91
N ASN A 230 1.08 -29.20 -40.06
CA ASN A 230 0.15 -28.75 -39.04
C ASN A 230 -1.04 -27.92 -39.60
N PRO A 231 -2.30 -28.31 -39.32
CA PRO A 231 -3.50 -27.64 -39.84
C PRO A 231 -3.61 -26.14 -39.51
N LEU A 232 -3.02 -25.69 -38.38
CA LEU A 232 -3.04 -24.30 -37.95
C LEU A 232 -2.09 -23.42 -38.77
N THR A 233 -1.09 -24.01 -39.42
CA THR A 233 0.01 -23.26 -40.05
C THR A 233 0.16 -23.54 -41.54
N ARG A 234 -0.26 -24.72 -42.03
CA ARG A 234 -0.04 -25.17 -43.42
C ARG A 234 -0.71 -24.32 -44.49
N THR A 235 -1.82 -23.65 -44.16
CA THR A 235 -2.56 -22.79 -45.09
C THR A 235 -2.20 -21.31 -44.98
N ARG A 236 -1.21 -20.97 -44.14
CA ARG A 236 -0.88 -19.58 -43.79
C ARG A 236 0.29 -19.06 -44.61
N GLU A 237 -0.02 -18.17 -45.56
CA GLU A 237 0.93 -17.58 -46.49
C GLU A 237 2.14 -16.90 -45.82
N SER A 238 1.98 -16.29 -44.64
CA SER A 238 3.11 -15.65 -43.93
C SER A 238 4.10 -16.62 -43.29
N ILE A 239 3.65 -17.83 -42.92
CA ILE A 239 4.51 -18.87 -42.33
C ILE A 239 5.28 -19.54 -43.46
N VAL A 240 4.58 -19.85 -44.55
CA VAL A 240 5.14 -20.46 -45.76
C VAL A 240 6.14 -19.51 -46.44
N SER A 241 5.80 -18.23 -46.65
CA SER A 241 6.68 -17.26 -47.31
C SER A 241 7.93 -16.88 -46.50
N ARG A 242 7.88 -17.00 -45.16
CA ARG A 242 9.03 -16.75 -44.28
C ARG A 242 9.91 -17.98 -44.04
N GLY A 243 9.50 -19.14 -44.56
CA GLY A 243 10.21 -20.41 -44.42
C GLY A 243 10.30 -20.89 -42.97
N VAL A 244 9.28 -20.59 -42.15
CA VAL A 244 9.21 -21.07 -40.76
C VAL A 244 8.84 -22.54 -40.79
N THR A 245 9.66 -23.40 -40.19
CA THR A 245 9.49 -24.85 -40.22
C THR A 245 8.99 -25.42 -38.89
N SER A 246 9.26 -24.75 -37.77
CA SER A 246 8.77 -25.12 -36.44
C SER A 246 8.48 -23.88 -35.58
N ILE A 247 7.64 -24.03 -34.56
CA ILE A 247 7.19 -22.94 -33.67
C ILE A 247 7.13 -23.41 -32.21
N ILE A 248 7.58 -22.57 -31.28
CA ILE A 248 7.22 -22.65 -29.85
C ILE A 248 6.47 -21.37 -29.48
N ALA A 249 5.37 -21.50 -28.75
CA ALA A 249 4.71 -20.36 -28.12
C ALA A 249 4.36 -20.72 -26.68
N ALA A 250 4.73 -19.88 -25.71
CA ALA A 250 4.48 -20.14 -24.30
C ALA A 250 3.89 -18.91 -23.58
N PRO A 251 2.94 -19.12 -22.64
CA PRO A 251 2.34 -18.03 -21.89
C PRO A 251 3.32 -17.51 -20.83
N ILE A 252 3.43 -16.20 -20.73
CA ILE A 252 4.06 -15.52 -19.60
C ILE A 252 3.00 -15.46 -18.50
N ALA A 253 2.92 -16.53 -17.72
CA ALA A 253 1.86 -16.72 -16.74
C ALA A 253 2.12 -15.96 -15.43
N GLY A 254 1.07 -15.29 -14.95
CA GLY A 254 0.97 -14.71 -13.60
C GLY A 254 0.08 -15.54 -12.68
N ARG A 255 -0.28 -15.00 -11.50
CA ARG A 255 -1.24 -15.62 -10.55
C ARG A 255 -2.65 -15.62 -11.15
N GLY A 256 -2.96 -16.64 -11.95
CA GLY A 256 -4.29 -16.88 -12.50
C GLY A 256 -4.66 -16.02 -13.72
N SER A 257 -3.67 -15.39 -14.36
CA SER A 257 -3.85 -14.62 -15.60
C SER A 257 -2.60 -14.73 -16.48
N THR A 258 -2.78 -14.67 -17.80
CA THR A 258 -1.67 -14.62 -18.76
C THR A 258 -1.26 -13.15 -18.94
N LEU A 259 -0.03 -12.81 -18.58
CA LEU A 259 0.52 -11.44 -18.64
C LEU A 259 1.08 -11.12 -20.03
N GLY A 260 1.28 -12.14 -20.85
CA GLY A 260 1.84 -12.03 -22.18
C GLY A 260 2.15 -13.41 -22.75
N ALA A 261 2.83 -13.45 -23.90
CA ALA A 261 3.33 -14.69 -24.49
C ALA A 261 4.71 -14.47 -25.09
N ILE A 262 5.53 -15.51 -25.08
CA ILE A 262 6.74 -15.60 -25.90
C ILE A 262 6.44 -16.49 -27.11
N TYR A 263 6.95 -16.10 -28.28
CA TYR A 263 6.78 -16.81 -29.54
C TYR A 263 8.12 -16.92 -30.26
N LEU A 264 8.52 -18.13 -30.63
CA LEU A 264 9.79 -18.48 -31.27
C LEU A 264 9.54 -19.21 -32.59
N GLU A 265 10.27 -18.81 -33.63
CA GLU A 265 10.27 -19.41 -34.96
C GLU A 265 11.58 -20.16 -35.22
N GLY A 266 11.44 -21.43 -35.63
CA GLY A 266 12.51 -22.24 -36.20
C GLY A 266 12.49 -22.14 -37.73
N LYS A 267 13.68 -22.14 -38.34
CA LYS A 267 13.86 -22.15 -39.80
C LYS A 267 14.79 -23.28 -40.23
N GLY A 268 14.70 -23.67 -41.50
CA GLY A 268 15.52 -24.75 -42.05
C GLY A 268 15.16 -26.11 -41.42
N ASP A 269 16.16 -26.94 -41.12
CA ASP A 269 15.94 -28.29 -40.56
C ASP A 269 15.68 -28.29 -39.04
N ARG A 270 15.47 -27.12 -38.43
CA ARG A 270 15.26 -27.01 -36.99
C ARG A 270 13.86 -27.48 -36.59
N THR A 271 13.83 -28.51 -35.75
CA THR A 271 12.63 -29.03 -35.10
C THR A 271 12.74 -28.80 -33.61
N TYR A 272 11.70 -28.21 -33.02
CA TYR A 272 11.63 -28.07 -31.56
C TYR A 272 11.18 -29.39 -30.94
N THR A 273 11.65 -29.64 -29.72
CA THR A 273 11.35 -30.81 -28.89
C THR A 273 10.46 -30.44 -27.71
N GLU A 274 9.88 -31.44 -27.04
CA GLU A 274 9.14 -31.22 -25.78
C GLU A 274 10.03 -30.60 -24.68
N ASP A 275 11.32 -30.92 -24.67
CA ASP A 275 12.29 -30.33 -23.75
C ASP A 275 12.52 -28.83 -24.04
N ASP A 276 12.42 -28.42 -25.31
CA ASP A 276 12.48 -27.01 -25.71
C ASP A 276 11.23 -26.26 -25.24
N LEU A 277 10.06 -26.89 -25.40
CA LEU A 277 8.79 -26.35 -24.90
C LEU A 277 8.81 -26.20 -23.37
N ALA A 278 9.29 -27.21 -22.65
CA ALA A 278 9.43 -27.20 -21.19
C ALA A 278 10.42 -26.11 -20.73
N TYR A 279 11.54 -25.95 -21.42
CA TYR A 279 12.53 -24.92 -21.13
C TYR A 279 11.98 -23.50 -21.32
N VAL A 280 11.38 -23.22 -22.49
CA VAL A 280 10.79 -21.91 -22.79
C VAL A 280 9.63 -21.59 -21.85
N GLY A 281 8.79 -22.59 -21.57
CA GLY A 281 7.72 -22.47 -20.59
C GLY A 281 8.23 -22.13 -19.18
N THR A 282 9.33 -22.74 -18.77
CA THR A 282 9.98 -22.44 -17.48
C THR A 282 10.52 -21.01 -17.43
N LEU A 283 11.22 -20.57 -18.48
CA LEU A 283 11.68 -19.18 -18.59
C LEU A 283 10.51 -18.19 -18.52
N ALA A 284 9.44 -18.44 -19.28
CA ALA A 284 8.25 -17.60 -19.32
C ALA A 284 7.54 -17.53 -17.96
N LYS A 285 7.49 -18.64 -17.22
CA LYS A 285 6.95 -18.70 -15.85
C LYS A 285 7.78 -17.87 -14.86
N ILE A 286 9.11 -17.96 -14.91
CA ILE A 286 10.01 -17.15 -14.06
C ILE A 286 9.82 -15.66 -14.35
N ALA A 287 9.80 -15.28 -15.64
CA ALA A 287 9.57 -13.90 -16.05
C ALA A 287 8.19 -13.38 -15.60
N GLY A 288 7.13 -14.18 -15.73
CA GLY A 288 5.78 -13.81 -15.30
C GLY A 288 5.65 -13.60 -13.79
N MET A 289 6.31 -14.43 -12.98
CA MET A 289 6.38 -14.21 -11.53
C MET A 289 7.10 -12.91 -11.16
N ALA A 290 8.17 -12.58 -11.88
CA ALA A 290 8.93 -11.37 -11.63
C ALA A 290 8.19 -10.10 -12.06
N LEU A 291 7.47 -10.15 -13.18
CA LEU A 291 6.58 -9.05 -13.59
C LEU A 291 5.55 -8.71 -12.51
N LEU A 292 4.93 -9.72 -11.90
CA LEU A 292 3.97 -9.49 -10.80
C LEU A 292 4.63 -8.91 -9.54
N ALA A 293 5.86 -9.32 -9.24
CA ALA A 293 6.60 -8.75 -8.12
C ALA A 293 6.92 -7.27 -8.39
N ALA A 294 7.34 -6.94 -9.60
CA ALA A 294 7.61 -5.57 -10.04
C ALA A 294 6.33 -4.70 -10.00
N GLU A 295 5.21 -5.20 -10.53
CA GLU A 295 3.92 -4.49 -10.49
C GLU A 295 3.44 -4.20 -9.07
N ARG A 296 3.57 -5.16 -8.15
CA ARG A 296 3.20 -4.95 -6.73
C ARG A 296 4.06 -3.88 -6.09
N LEU A 297 5.37 -3.90 -6.33
CA LEU A 297 6.28 -2.89 -5.81
C LEU A 297 5.95 -1.51 -6.37
N GLN A 298 5.63 -1.43 -7.67
CA GLN A 298 5.20 -0.19 -8.30
C GLN A 298 3.84 0.29 -7.79
N ALA A 299 2.87 -0.60 -7.58
CA ALA A 299 1.56 -0.25 -7.04
C ALA A 299 1.67 0.28 -5.60
N SER A 300 2.46 -0.37 -4.74
CA SER A 300 2.77 0.12 -3.39
C SER A 300 3.45 1.50 -3.44
N ARG A 301 4.43 1.69 -4.33
CA ARG A 301 5.08 2.99 -4.55
C ARG A 301 4.09 4.05 -5.06
N ARG A 302 3.14 3.69 -5.93
CA ARG A 302 2.09 4.61 -6.45
C ARG A 302 1.11 5.04 -5.36
N ILE A 303 0.70 4.14 -4.47
CA ILE A 303 -0.16 4.48 -3.33
C ILE A 303 0.56 5.47 -2.42
N VAL A 304 1.83 5.20 -2.10
CA VAL A 304 2.67 6.12 -1.30
C VAL A 304 2.85 7.46 -2.03
N ARG A 305 3.11 7.47 -3.35
CA ARG A 305 3.22 8.70 -4.16
C ARG A 305 1.91 9.50 -4.20
N ARG A 306 0.74 8.85 -4.33
CA ARG A 306 -0.57 9.52 -4.31
C ARG A 306 -0.87 10.11 -2.94
N GLN A 307 -0.66 9.36 -1.87
CA GLN A 307 -0.78 9.88 -0.50
C GLN A 307 0.14 11.09 -0.27
N ASN A 308 1.33 11.11 -0.89
CA ASN A 308 2.25 12.24 -0.78
C ASN A 308 1.90 13.45 -1.66
N ARG A 309 1.17 13.27 -2.78
CA ARG A 309 0.63 14.38 -3.59
C ARG A 309 -0.65 14.99 -2.99
N ASP A 310 -1.52 14.18 -2.39
CA ASP A 310 -2.79 14.64 -1.83
C ASP A 310 -2.63 15.31 -0.44
N VAL A 311 -1.51 15.09 0.27
CA VAL A 311 -1.15 15.81 1.51
C VAL A 311 -0.34 17.08 1.18
N ALA A 312 -0.81 17.84 0.19
CA ALA A 312 -0.31 19.20 -0.07
C ALA A 312 -0.88 20.17 0.98
N ALA A 313 -0.50 20.00 2.25
CA ALA A 313 -0.67 21.06 3.23
C ALA A 313 0.40 22.12 2.93
N GLU A 314 -0.05 23.22 2.31
CA GLU A 314 0.75 24.44 2.18
C GLU A 314 1.11 24.95 3.57
N ILE A 315 2.37 25.33 3.79
CA ILE A 315 2.81 25.89 5.07
C ILE A 315 2.25 27.31 5.13
N VAL A 316 1.21 27.52 5.93
CA VAL A 316 0.62 28.84 6.18
C VAL A 316 1.56 29.61 7.10
N THR A 317 2.17 30.68 6.59
CA THR A 317 3.09 31.54 7.36
C THR A 317 3.12 32.97 6.81
N GLN A 318 3.09 33.93 7.71
CA GLN A 318 3.41 35.34 7.47
C GLN A 318 4.70 35.76 8.19
N SER A 319 5.25 34.91 9.06
CA SER A 319 6.53 35.14 9.74
C SER A 319 7.72 35.20 8.77
N PRO A 320 8.48 36.32 8.72
CA PRO A 320 9.69 36.41 7.92
C PRO A 320 10.76 35.40 8.36
N ALA A 321 10.87 35.13 9.66
CA ALA A 321 11.85 34.20 10.21
C ALA A 321 11.60 32.76 9.75
N LEU A 322 10.32 32.35 9.67
CA LEU A 322 9.97 31.03 9.13
C LEU A 322 10.19 30.97 7.61
N GLN A 323 9.89 32.04 6.87
CA GLN A 323 10.15 32.12 5.43
C GLN A 323 11.65 31.96 5.13
N THR A 324 12.53 32.68 5.84
CA THR A 324 13.99 32.48 5.73
C THR A 324 14.41 31.05 6.06
N SER A 325 13.81 30.45 7.10
CA SER A 325 14.09 29.06 7.47
C SER A 325 13.67 28.06 6.37
N LEU A 326 12.55 28.32 5.69
CA LEU A 326 12.09 27.51 4.56
C LEU A 326 13.00 27.65 3.33
N GLU A 327 13.52 28.85 3.05
CA GLU A 327 14.50 29.06 1.98
C GLU A 327 15.80 28.29 2.26
N HIS A 328 16.30 28.34 3.49
CA HIS A 328 17.47 27.57 3.90
C HIS A 328 17.21 26.07 3.79
N LEU A 329 16.05 25.61 4.26
CA LEU A 329 15.63 24.22 4.15
C LEU A 329 15.61 23.74 2.69
N ALA A 330 15.08 24.54 1.77
CA ALA A 330 15.04 24.21 0.35
C ALA A 330 16.44 24.04 -0.24
N ARG A 331 17.37 24.97 0.07
CA ARG A 331 18.77 24.88 -0.40
C ARG A 331 19.49 23.67 0.19
N PHE A 332 19.31 23.41 1.48
CA PHE A 332 19.95 22.28 2.15
C PHE A 332 19.42 20.94 1.66
N ALA A 333 18.10 20.80 1.53
CA ALA A 333 17.49 19.59 1.00
C ALA A 333 17.95 19.32 -0.44
N GLY A 334 18.06 20.35 -1.28
CA GLY A 334 18.56 20.24 -2.65
C GLY A 334 20.01 19.76 -2.77
N SER A 335 20.82 19.89 -1.71
CA SER A 335 22.19 19.36 -1.67
C SER A 335 22.26 17.84 -1.48
N GLY A 336 21.14 17.19 -1.13
CA GLY A 336 21.05 15.74 -0.89
C GLY A 336 21.64 15.27 0.45
N GLY A 337 22.16 16.17 1.29
CA GLY A 337 22.67 15.80 2.61
C GLY A 337 21.58 15.63 3.68
N PRO A 338 21.87 14.95 4.81
CA PRO A 338 20.92 14.79 5.91
C PRO A 338 20.46 16.12 6.49
N VAL A 339 19.18 16.24 6.81
CA VAL A 339 18.57 17.44 7.40
C VAL A 339 18.05 17.11 8.80
N LEU A 340 18.42 17.92 9.79
CA LEU A 340 17.92 17.83 11.16
C LEU A 340 16.99 19.01 11.47
N ILE A 341 15.74 18.70 11.79
CA ILE A 341 14.70 19.66 12.19
C ILE A 341 14.58 19.64 13.71
N ALA A 342 15.10 20.67 14.38
CA ALA A 342 15.03 20.80 15.83
C ALA A 342 13.91 21.77 16.21
N GLY A 343 13.07 21.39 17.18
CA GLY A 343 12.07 22.31 17.73
C GLY A 343 11.04 21.60 18.61
N GLU A 344 10.26 22.39 19.32
CA GLU A 344 9.28 21.91 20.29
C GLU A 344 8.22 20.98 19.68
N THR A 345 7.54 20.22 20.53
CA THR A 345 6.42 19.38 20.09
C THR A 345 5.28 20.27 19.58
N GLY A 346 4.65 19.86 18.46
CA GLY A 346 3.51 20.57 17.91
C GLY A 346 3.82 21.79 17.03
N THR A 347 5.08 22.07 16.69
CA THR A 347 5.46 23.20 15.80
C THR A 347 5.32 22.92 14.31
N GLY A 348 4.94 21.70 13.91
CA GLY A 348 4.77 21.32 12.50
C GLY A 348 6.02 20.74 11.82
N LYS A 349 6.89 20.05 12.56
CA LYS A 349 8.14 19.46 12.03
C LYS A 349 7.91 18.50 10.84
N GLU A 350 6.82 17.75 10.82
CA GLU A 350 6.48 16.88 9.67
C GLU A 350 6.21 17.71 8.39
N LEU A 351 5.55 18.88 8.50
CA LEU A 351 5.32 19.75 7.34
C LEU A 351 6.64 20.31 6.79
N LEU A 352 7.57 20.65 7.68
CA LEU A 352 8.93 21.03 7.29
C LEU A 352 9.64 19.85 6.61
N ALA A 353 9.52 18.62 7.13
CA ALA A 353 10.11 17.45 6.48
C ALA A 353 9.54 17.17 5.10
N ARG A 354 8.22 17.35 4.91
CA ARG A 354 7.57 17.26 3.60
C ARG A 354 8.03 18.38 2.66
N ALA A 355 8.25 19.59 3.17
CA ALA A 355 8.84 20.68 2.39
C ALA A 355 10.29 20.35 1.96
N ALA A 356 11.09 19.74 2.83
CA ALA A 356 12.44 19.27 2.50
C ALA A 356 12.40 18.20 1.40
N HIS A 357 11.52 17.21 1.53
CA HIS A 357 11.33 16.16 0.52
C HIS A 357 11.08 16.74 -0.87
N ARG A 358 10.14 17.69 -1.00
CA ARG A 358 9.80 18.32 -2.29
C ARG A 358 10.96 19.05 -2.95
N HIS A 359 11.83 19.68 -2.16
CA HIS A 359 13.00 20.41 -2.68
C HIS A 359 14.26 19.54 -2.77
N GLY A 360 14.19 18.30 -2.27
CA GLY A 360 15.29 17.35 -2.32
C GLY A 360 15.45 16.69 -3.69
N PRO A 361 16.57 15.96 -3.90
CA PRO A 361 16.86 15.29 -5.17
C PRO A 361 15.84 14.21 -5.55
N TYR A 362 15.03 13.76 -4.59
CA TYR A 362 14.06 12.68 -4.74
C TYR A 362 12.62 13.14 -4.48
N GLY A 363 12.27 14.38 -4.84
CA GLY A 363 10.95 14.96 -4.56
C GLY A 363 9.76 14.26 -5.23
N ASP A 364 9.99 13.49 -6.30
CA ASP A 364 8.98 12.62 -6.93
C ASP A 364 8.98 11.19 -6.37
N GLY A 365 9.92 10.90 -5.46
CA GLY A 365 10.08 9.60 -4.79
C GLY A 365 9.05 9.35 -3.68
N PRO A 366 9.13 8.19 -3.01
CA PRO A 366 8.34 7.93 -1.81
C PRO A 366 8.82 8.82 -0.64
N PHE A 367 7.89 9.41 0.10
CA PHE A 367 8.13 9.95 1.44
C PHE A 367 7.60 8.94 2.46
N ILE A 368 8.50 8.36 3.26
CA ILE A 368 8.19 7.40 4.31
C ILE A 368 8.46 8.07 5.66
N ALA A 369 7.43 8.18 6.51
CA ALA A 369 7.54 8.76 7.84
C ALA A 369 7.51 7.68 8.92
N VAL A 370 8.44 7.76 9.87
CA VAL A 370 8.56 6.86 11.01
C VAL A 370 8.72 7.69 12.27
N ASN A 371 7.88 7.45 13.28
CA ASN A 371 8.06 8.02 14.60
C ASN A 371 8.78 6.99 15.49
N CYS A 372 10.01 7.32 15.90
CA CYS A 372 10.87 6.43 16.68
C CYS A 372 10.32 6.12 18.08
N ALA A 373 9.49 7.00 18.66
CA ALA A 373 8.88 6.79 19.97
C ALA A 373 7.60 5.96 19.92
N ALA A 374 6.91 5.94 18.77
CA ALA A 374 5.64 5.23 18.62
C ALA A 374 5.81 3.72 18.45
N ILE A 375 6.98 3.26 18.01
CA ILE A 375 7.27 1.84 17.75
C ILE A 375 8.11 1.29 18.90
N PRO A 376 7.73 0.17 19.53
CA PRO A 376 8.56 -0.48 20.54
C PRO A 376 9.97 -0.77 20.03
N ALA A 377 10.99 -0.54 20.87
CA ALA A 377 12.39 -0.71 20.49
C ALA A 377 12.71 -2.09 19.88
N SER A 378 12.06 -3.15 20.39
CA SER A 378 12.21 -4.52 19.90
C SER A 378 11.69 -4.75 18.48
N LEU A 379 10.76 -3.92 18.00
CA LEU A 379 10.19 -3.99 16.66
C LEU A 379 10.80 -2.96 15.72
N LEU A 380 11.27 -1.83 16.25
CA LEU A 380 11.78 -0.71 15.46
C LEU A 380 12.93 -1.13 14.53
N GLU A 381 13.80 -2.03 14.98
CA GLU A 381 14.87 -2.58 14.13
C GLU A 381 14.31 -3.28 12.88
N SER A 382 13.33 -4.17 13.07
CA SER A 382 12.72 -4.93 11.98
C SER A 382 11.88 -4.04 11.08
N GLU A 383 11.28 -2.98 11.59
CA GLU A 383 10.55 -2.02 10.76
C GLU A 383 11.52 -1.18 9.92
N LEU A 384 12.59 -0.65 10.50
CA LEU A 384 13.55 0.19 9.79
C LEU A 384 14.35 -0.60 8.73
N PHE A 385 14.94 -1.74 9.14
CA PHE A 385 15.89 -2.49 8.32
C PHE A 385 15.31 -3.77 7.69
N GLY A 386 14.09 -4.18 8.06
CA GLY A 386 13.53 -5.43 7.54
C GLY A 386 14.23 -6.68 8.07
N HIS A 387 13.72 -7.85 7.68
CA HIS A 387 14.26 -9.14 8.12
C HIS A 387 14.16 -10.20 7.03
N GLU A 388 15.10 -11.16 7.07
CA GLU A 388 15.02 -12.39 6.30
C GLU A 388 14.12 -13.42 7.01
N LYS A 389 13.62 -14.40 6.23
CA LYS A 389 12.83 -15.50 6.79
C LYS A 389 13.67 -16.26 7.83
N GLY A 390 13.09 -16.50 9.01
CA GLY A 390 13.76 -17.22 10.10
C GLY A 390 14.76 -16.39 10.92
N ALA A 391 14.80 -15.07 10.76
CA ALA A 391 15.70 -14.20 11.52
C ALA A 391 15.42 -14.19 13.05
N PHE A 392 14.16 -14.40 13.45
CA PHE A 392 13.73 -14.52 14.85
C PHE A 392 12.44 -15.36 14.96
N THR A 393 12.04 -15.71 16.18
CA THR A 393 10.79 -16.44 16.45
C THR A 393 9.58 -15.60 16.02
N GLY A 394 8.95 -15.96 14.90
CA GLY A 394 7.85 -15.21 14.29
C GLY A 394 8.14 -14.64 12.89
N ALA A 395 9.39 -14.70 12.42
CA ALA A 395 9.78 -14.30 11.06
C ALA A 395 9.38 -15.36 10.01
N ILE A 396 8.07 -15.52 9.77
CA ILE A 396 7.48 -16.53 8.87
C ILE A 396 7.82 -16.25 7.39
N ALA A 397 7.96 -14.97 7.04
CA ALA A 397 8.28 -14.50 5.69
C ALA A 397 9.34 -13.40 5.76
N ARG A 398 10.01 -13.14 4.64
CA ARG A 398 10.88 -11.97 4.48
C ARG A 398 10.04 -10.68 4.50
N LYS A 399 10.55 -9.63 5.13
CA LYS A 399 9.94 -8.29 5.14
C LYS A 399 10.98 -7.23 4.77
N SER A 400 10.67 -6.39 3.80
CA SER A 400 11.48 -5.20 3.48
C SER A 400 11.27 -4.11 4.53
N GLY A 401 12.37 -3.43 4.90
CA GLY A 401 12.35 -2.34 5.88
C GLY A 401 11.97 -0.98 5.28
N MET A 402 11.73 0.01 6.14
CA MET A 402 11.40 1.38 5.75
C MET A 402 12.51 2.05 4.93
N PHE A 403 13.79 1.72 5.15
CA PHE A 403 14.89 2.20 4.30
C PHE A 403 14.77 1.72 2.85
N GLU A 404 14.42 0.45 2.63
CA GLU A 404 14.16 -0.10 1.29
C GLU A 404 12.94 0.55 0.64
N LEU A 405 11.87 0.75 1.41
CA LEU A 405 10.63 1.37 0.93
C LEU A 405 10.83 2.85 0.57
N ALA A 406 11.75 3.53 1.27
CA ALA A 406 12.13 4.92 1.04
C ALA A 406 13.23 5.09 -0.02
N ASN A 407 13.72 4.00 -0.63
CA ASN A 407 14.75 4.08 -1.67
C ASN A 407 14.27 4.97 -2.84
N GLU A 408 15.18 5.82 -3.32
CA GLU A 408 14.93 6.87 -4.31
C GLU A 408 13.84 7.85 -3.87
N GLY A 409 13.82 8.15 -2.58
CA GLY A 409 12.82 8.98 -1.91
C GLY A 409 13.38 9.69 -0.68
N THR A 410 12.55 9.82 0.35
CA THR A 410 12.91 10.44 1.62
C THR A 410 12.41 9.60 2.79
N LEU A 411 13.30 9.33 3.73
CA LEU A 411 12.96 8.76 5.02
C LEU A 411 12.92 9.88 6.06
N PHE A 412 11.74 10.10 6.63
CA PHE A 412 11.54 11.02 7.73
C PHE A 412 11.52 10.26 9.06
N LEU A 413 12.47 10.58 9.94
CA LEU A 413 12.62 10.01 11.28
C LEU A 413 12.19 11.05 12.32
N ASP A 414 10.95 10.96 12.79
CA ASP A 414 10.45 11.79 13.87
C ASP A 414 10.89 11.25 15.24
N GLU A 415 11.13 12.17 16.17
CA GLU A 415 11.66 11.89 17.50
C GLU A 415 12.97 11.07 17.49
N ILE A 416 13.93 11.46 16.64
CA ILE A 416 15.21 10.74 16.49
C ILE A 416 16.00 10.61 17.80
N GLY A 417 15.78 11.52 18.75
CA GLY A 417 16.38 11.45 20.09
C GLY A 417 15.85 10.31 20.98
N GLU A 418 14.82 9.59 20.53
CA GLU A 418 14.28 8.37 21.17
C GLU A 418 14.82 7.09 20.51
N LEU A 419 15.70 7.21 19.49
CA LEU A 419 16.26 6.06 18.81
C LEU A 419 17.12 5.22 19.78
N PRO A 420 16.82 3.92 19.96
CA PRO A 420 17.59 3.04 20.83
C PRO A 420 19.08 3.07 20.48
N HIS A 421 19.92 3.11 21.51
CA HIS A 421 21.38 3.23 21.37
C HIS A 421 21.99 2.15 20.46
N GLU A 422 21.44 0.94 20.47
CA GLU A 422 21.87 -0.20 19.64
C GLU A 422 21.60 -0.01 18.13
N LEU A 423 20.63 0.84 17.76
CA LEU A 423 20.28 1.13 16.37
C LEU A 423 21.06 2.30 15.78
N GLN A 424 21.64 3.14 16.63
CA GLN A 424 22.40 4.33 16.22
C GLN A 424 23.60 3.98 15.31
N PRO A 425 24.42 2.94 15.57
CA PRO A 425 25.50 2.53 14.65
C PRO A 425 24.98 2.06 13.28
N LYS A 426 23.81 1.41 13.23
CA LYS A 426 23.22 0.94 11.98
C LYS A 426 22.71 2.11 11.14
N LEU A 427 22.07 3.08 11.78
CA LEU A 427 21.67 4.33 11.12
C LEU A 427 22.89 5.10 10.59
N LEU A 428 23.95 5.21 11.39
CA LEU A 428 25.20 5.86 10.96
C LEU A 428 25.76 5.20 9.70
N ARG A 429 25.83 3.86 9.67
CA ARG A 429 26.29 3.11 8.50
C ARG A 429 25.49 3.45 7.24
N VAL A 430 24.16 3.53 7.34
CA VAL A 430 23.31 3.93 6.20
C VAL A 430 23.62 5.36 5.76
N LEU A 431 23.77 6.29 6.70
CA LEU A 431 24.08 7.69 6.38
C LEU A 431 25.47 7.88 5.76
N GLU A 432 26.43 6.99 6.04
CA GLU A 432 27.79 7.06 5.52
C GLU A 432 27.95 6.35 4.17
N THR A 433 27.44 5.12 4.07
CA THR A 433 27.69 4.22 2.94
C THR A 433 26.50 4.08 1.99
N GLY A 434 25.30 4.44 2.44
CA GLY A 434 24.07 4.11 1.72
C GLY A 434 23.71 2.62 1.81
N GLU A 435 24.32 1.84 2.71
CA GLU A 435 24.12 0.39 2.79
C GLU A 435 23.74 -0.07 4.19
N PHE A 436 22.93 -1.13 4.26
CA PHE A 436 22.64 -1.85 5.51
C PHE A 436 22.40 -3.34 5.29
N PHE A 437 22.18 -4.07 6.37
CA PHE A 437 21.84 -5.49 6.35
C PHE A 437 20.47 -5.69 6.99
N ARG A 438 19.64 -6.52 6.37
CA ARG A 438 18.41 -7.01 7.03
C ARG A 438 18.78 -7.82 8.26
N ILE A 439 17.86 -7.92 9.22
CA ILE A 439 18.04 -8.82 10.37
C ILE A 439 18.16 -10.26 9.85
N GLY A 440 19.22 -10.96 10.23
CA GLY A 440 19.55 -12.31 9.75
C GLY A 440 20.07 -12.37 8.30
N GLY A 441 20.15 -11.23 7.60
CA GLY A 441 20.65 -11.14 6.24
C GLY A 441 22.17 -11.08 6.16
N ARG A 442 22.73 -11.66 5.10
CA ARG A 442 24.18 -11.64 4.80
C ARG A 442 24.56 -10.78 3.59
N ALA A 443 23.57 -10.39 2.79
CA ALA A 443 23.77 -9.51 1.65
C ALA A 443 23.52 -8.05 2.05
N PRO A 444 24.39 -7.10 1.67
CA PRO A 444 24.12 -5.69 1.85
C PRO A 444 22.95 -5.25 0.96
N VAL A 445 22.18 -4.28 1.44
CA VAL A 445 21.11 -3.62 0.71
C VAL A 445 21.51 -2.15 0.53
N SER A 446 21.71 -1.74 -0.71
CA SER A 446 22.08 -0.37 -1.06
C SER A 446 20.84 0.48 -1.30
N VAL A 447 20.81 1.68 -0.73
CA VAL A 447 19.73 2.66 -0.84
C VAL A 447 20.27 4.06 -1.11
N ARG A 448 19.54 4.82 -1.93
CA ARG A 448 19.82 6.22 -2.26
C ARG A 448 18.60 7.04 -1.87
N LEU A 449 18.68 7.77 -0.77
CA LEU A 449 17.55 8.52 -0.23
C LEU A 449 18.01 9.74 0.56
N LEU A 450 17.12 10.72 0.70
CA LEU A 450 17.29 11.84 1.63
C LEU A 450 16.82 11.40 3.03
N VAL A 451 17.66 11.56 4.05
CA VAL A 451 17.24 11.38 5.45
C VAL A 451 16.90 12.74 6.04
N VAL A 452 15.67 12.87 6.53
CA VAL A 452 15.22 14.02 7.31
C VAL A 452 14.91 13.52 8.71
N SER A 453 15.50 14.12 9.74
CA SER A 453 15.26 13.75 11.14
C SER A 453 14.63 14.91 11.88
N ALA A 454 13.76 14.63 12.84
CA ALA A 454 13.17 15.63 13.72
C ALA A 454 13.34 15.27 15.19
N THR A 455 13.53 16.27 16.04
CA THR A 455 13.66 16.10 17.48
C THR A 455 13.17 17.34 18.24
N ASN A 456 12.62 17.11 19.43
CA ASN A 456 12.40 18.13 20.46
C ASN A 456 13.46 18.11 21.57
N ARG A 457 14.32 17.10 21.60
CA ARG A 457 15.42 16.96 22.55
C ARG A 457 16.67 17.70 22.08
N ASP A 458 17.48 18.16 23.03
CA ASP A 458 18.82 18.65 22.76
C ASP A 458 19.78 17.46 22.54
N LEU A 459 20.02 17.12 21.26
CA LEU A 459 20.92 16.04 20.90
C LEU A 459 22.39 16.34 21.22
N GLU A 460 22.77 17.62 21.31
CA GLU A 460 24.12 18.01 21.67
C GLU A 460 24.36 17.70 23.15
N GLN A 461 23.40 18.05 24.01
CA GLN A 461 23.43 17.65 25.42
C GLN A 461 23.38 16.12 25.57
N ALA A 462 22.46 15.44 24.87
CA ALA A 462 22.36 13.97 24.91
C ALA A 462 23.66 13.27 24.47
N SER A 463 24.39 13.87 23.52
CA SER A 463 25.71 13.41 23.10
C SER A 463 26.75 13.53 24.20
N ARG A 464 26.77 14.64 24.95
CA ARG A 464 27.70 14.83 26.08
C ARG A 464 27.38 13.90 27.25
N GLU A 465 26.11 13.56 27.43
CA GLU A 465 25.63 12.63 28.47
C GLU A 465 25.80 11.15 28.08
N GLY A 466 26.21 10.86 26.83
CA GLY A 466 26.42 9.49 26.33
C GLY A 466 25.13 8.72 26.04
N THR A 467 23.97 9.36 26.04
CA THR A 467 22.68 8.74 25.68
C THR A 467 22.43 8.75 24.18
N PHE A 468 23.15 9.59 23.43
CA PHE A 468 23.19 9.63 21.98
C PHE A 468 24.64 9.60 21.50
N ARG A 469 24.94 8.89 20.43
CA ARG A 469 26.32 8.80 19.91
C ARG A 469 26.73 10.09 19.22
N GLU A 470 27.93 10.54 19.55
CA GLU A 470 28.54 11.77 19.02
C GLU A 470 28.75 11.70 17.49
N ASP A 471 29.22 10.57 16.97
CA ASP A 471 29.43 10.35 15.54
C ASP A 471 28.14 10.49 14.71
N LEU A 472 27.05 9.88 15.18
CA LEU A 472 25.74 9.99 14.56
C LEU A 472 25.19 11.41 14.65
N PHE A 473 25.36 12.09 15.80
CA PHE A 473 24.93 13.48 15.97
C PHE A 473 25.59 14.38 14.92
N PHE A 474 26.91 14.31 14.77
CA PHE A 474 27.62 15.13 13.77
C PHE A 474 27.18 14.81 12.34
N ARG A 475 26.90 13.54 12.03
CA ARG A 475 26.41 13.13 10.70
C ARG A 475 25.02 13.69 10.39
N LEU A 476 24.11 13.68 11.38
CA LEU A 476 22.75 14.20 11.25
C LEU A 476 22.70 15.74 11.27
N ASN A 477 23.56 16.39 12.07
CA ASN A 477 23.55 17.83 12.30
C ASN A 477 24.27 18.64 11.21
N ARG A 478 24.48 18.05 10.01
CA ARG A 478 25.13 18.73 8.89
C ARG A 478 24.32 19.94 8.40
N PHE A 479 23.01 19.77 8.31
CA PHE A 479 22.09 20.84 7.95
C PHE A 479 20.97 20.92 9.00
N ARG A 480 21.09 21.88 9.92
CA ARG A 480 20.12 22.09 10.99
C ARG A 480 19.12 23.17 10.59
N VAL A 481 17.84 22.89 10.76
CA VAL A 481 16.75 23.86 10.63
C VAL A 481 15.98 23.91 11.94
N HIS A 482 15.75 25.12 12.44
CA HIS A 482 14.99 25.32 13.66
C HIS A 482 13.51 25.53 13.35
N SER A 483 12.65 24.74 13.98
CA SER A 483 11.20 24.91 13.89
C SER A 483 10.76 25.88 14.98
N ILE A 484 10.38 27.10 14.56
CA ILE A 484 10.08 28.24 15.44
C ILE A 484 8.76 27.99 16.21
N ALA A 485 8.81 28.17 17.53
CA ALA A 485 7.64 28.06 18.40
C ALA A 485 6.59 29.11 18.05
N LEU A 486 5.31 28.80 18.23
CA LEU A 486 4.21 29.68 17.80
C LEU A 486 4.23 31.05 18.50
N ARG A 487 4.65 31.10 19.76
CA ARG A 487 4.82 32.34 20.54
C ARG A 487 5.89 33.30 19.99
N GLU A 488 6.83 32.78 19.20
CA GLU A 488 7.91 33.55 18.57
C GLU A 488 7.54 34.03 17.16
N ARG A 489 6.33 33.68 16.69
CA ARG A 489 5.75 34.09 15.40
C ARG A 489 4.27 34.45 15.54
N PRO A 490 3.94 35.48 16.35
CA PRO A 490 2.55 35.88 16.59
C PRO A 490 1.80 36.25 15.31
N GLU A 491 2.50 36.67 14.26
CA GLU A 491 1.94 37.00 12.94
C GLU A 491 1.27 35.79 12.26
N ASP A 492 1.67 34.57 12.63
CA ASP A 492 1.07 33.34 12.08
C ASP A 492 -0.21 32.93 12.81
N ILE A 493 -0.46 33.42 14.03
CA ILE A 493 -1.54 32.90 14.89
C ILE A 493 -2.92 33.12 14.26
N GLU A 494 -3.23 34.33 13.80
CA GLU A 494 -4.51 34.63 13.18
C GLU A 494 -4.70 33.92 11.83
N PRO A 495 -3.75 33.97 10.87
CA PRO A 495 -3.85 33.20 9.63
C PRO A 495 -4.04 31.69 9.86
N LEU A 496 -3.32 31.10 10.83
CA LEU A 496 -3.46 29.68 11.18
C LEU A 496 -4.83 29.39 11.80
N ALA A 497 -5.30 30.24 12.71
CA ALA A 497 -6.61 30.08 13.32
C ALA A 497 -7.74 30.13 12.28
N LEU A 498 -7.69 31.11 11.37
CA LEU A 498 -8.64 31.21 10.25
C LEU A 498 -8.56 30.01 9.31
N HIS A 499 -7.35 29.49 9.06
CA HIS A 499 -7.17 28.29 8.24
C HIS A 499 -7.81 27.06 8.89
N PHE A 500 -7.58 26.82 10.19
CA PHE A 500 -8.21 25.70 10.90
C PHE A 500 -9.73 25.84 11.00
N LEU A 501 -10.22 27.07 11.15
CA LEU A 501 -11.66 27.35 11.16
C LEU A 501 -12.32 27.06 9.81
N ASP A 502 -11.66 27.41 8.69
CA ASP A 502 -12.12 27.09 7.34
C ASP A 502 -12.14 25.57 7.11
N LEU A 503 -11.09 24.85 7.53
CA LEU A 503 -11.04 23.39 7.48
C LEU A 503 -12.15 22.73 8.32
N ALA A 504 -12.40 23.24 9.53
CA ALA A 504 -13.47 22.75 10.39
C ALA A 504 -14.85 22.99 9.77
N SER A 505 -15.08 24.19 9.22
CA SER A 505 -16.34 24.56 8.56
C SER A 505 -16.63 23.67 7.35
N LYS A 506 -15.62 23.43 6.50
CA LYS A 506 -15.72 22.54 5.33
C LYS A 506 -16.05 21.10 5.72
N ARG A 507 -15.45 20.58 6.80
CA ARG A 507 -15.74 19.24 7.31
C ARG A 507 -17.15 19.11 7.89
N ALA A 508 -17.64 20.16 8.56
CA ALA A 508 -18.97 20.20 9.14
C ALA A 508 -20.07 20.53 8.12
N GLY A 509 -19.71 20.97 6.90
CA GLY A 509 -20.68 21.44 5.90
C GLY A 509 -21.36 22.76 6.28
N THR A 510 -20.72 23.57 7.15
CA THR A 510 -21.27 24.83 7.65
C THR A 510 -20.67 26.03 6.92
N PRO A 511 -21.33 27.22 6.99
CA PRO A 511 -20.72 28.46 6.55
C PRO A 511 -19.37 28.69 7.24
N LYS A 512 -18.49 29.42 6.56
CA LYS A 512 -17.16 29.74 7.07
C LYS A 512 -17.27 30.52 8.38
N GLY A 513 -16.74 29.94 9.46
CA GLY A 513 -16.67 30.60 10.76
C GLY A 513 -15.81 31.87 10.73
N GLN A 514 -16.06 32.75 11.68
CA GLN A 514 -15.33 34.01 11.87
C GLN A 514 -14.74 34.08 13.28
N LEU A 515 -13.65 34.83 13.42
CA LEU A 515 -13.05 35.19 14.72
C LEU A 515 -13.45 36.63 15.05
N SER A 516 -13.91 36.87 16.28
CA SER A 516 -14.10 38.25 16.75
C SER A 516 -12.74 38.93 16.98
N PRO A 517 -12.63 40.26 16.84
CA PRO A 517 -11.38 40.99 17.13
C PRO A 517 -10.85 40.77 18.55
N GLU A 518 -11.74 40.55 19.52
CA GLU A 518 -11.40 40.20 20.90
C GLU A 518 -10.80 38.79 20.99
N ALA A 519 -11.39 37.82 20.28
CA ALA A 519 -10.89 36.45 20.23
C ALA A 519 -9.49 36.40 19.61
N THR A 520 -9.26 37.12 18.51
CA THR A 520 -7.93 37.24 17.89
C THR A 520 -6.91 37.79 18.89
N ARG A 521 -7.24 38.86 19.63
CA ARG A 521 -6.34 39.42 20.67
C ARG A 521 -5.98 38.40 21.75
N VAL A 522 -6.96 37.61 22.20
CA VAL A 522 -6.75 36.56 23.20
C VAL A 522 -5.85 35.43 22.65
N LEU A 523 -6.09 34.99 21.41
CA LEU A 523 -5.25 33.99 20.76
C LEU A 523 -3.80 34.45 20.60
N THR A 524 -3.58 35.71 20.19
CA THR A 524 -2.23 36.27 20.01
C THR A 524 -1.49 36.47 21.34
N GLY A 525 -2.21 36.72 22.45
CA GLY A 525 -1.62 36.92 23.78
C GLY A 525 -1.29 35.64 24.55
N TYR A 526 -1.65 34.47 24.03
CA TYR A 526 -1.44 33.18 24.69
C TYR A 526 -0.08 32.56 24.35
N ARG A 527 0.52 31.82 25.28
CA ARG A 527 1.89 31.27 25.13
C ARG A 527 2.01 30.04 24.23
N TRP A 528 0.91 29.34 23.97
CA TRP A 528 0.84 28.15 23.13
C TRP A 528 1.88 27.06 23.46
N PRO A 529 1.90 26.50 24.70
CA PRO A 529 2.84 25.42 25.07
C PRO A 529 2.73 24.17 24.17
N GLY A 530 1.56 23.89 23.59
CA GLY A 530 1.37 22.84 22.60
C GLY A 530 1.47 23.29 21.14
N ASN A 531 1.94 24.53 20.91
CA ASN A 531 2.17 25.14 19.60
C ASN A 531 0.95 25.03 18.67
N ILE A 532 1.17 24.77 17.37
CA ILE A 532 0.12 24.70 16.34
C ILE A 532 -0.90 23.60 16.65
N ARG A 533 -0.47 22.49 17.25
CA ARG A 533 -1.36 21.38 17.62
C ARG A 533 -2.40 21.83 18.65
N GLU A 534 -1.99 22.62 19.64
CA GLU A 534 -2.90 23.19 20.63
C GLU A 534 -3.82 24.24 19.99
N LEU A 535 -3.27 25.17 19.20
CA LEU A 535 -4.06 26.18 18.48
C LEU A 535 -5.18 25.54 17.66
N ARG A 536 -4.85 24.51 16.87
CA ARG A 536 -5.82 23.77 16.07
C ARG A 536 -6.93 23.18 16.93
N ASN A 537 -6.58 22.49 18.02
CA ASN A 537 -7.56 21.86 18.91
C ASN A 537 -8.45 22.89 19.61
N VAL A 538 -7.91 24.06 19.97
CA VAL A 538 -8.67 25.16 20.57
C VAL A 538 -9.68 25.71 19.55
N VAL A 539 -9.23 26.03 18.34
CA VAL A 539 -10.08 26.61 17.29
C VAL A 539 -11.15 25.64 16.80
N GLU A 540 -10.80 24.37 16.54
CA GLU A 540 -11.76 23.35 16.12
C GLU A 540 -12.87 23.16 17.17
N ARG A 541 -12.51 23.17 18.46
CA ARG A 541 -13.46 23.04 19.56
C ARG A 541 -14.32 24.28 19.73
N ALA A 542 -13.73 25.48 19.64
CA ALA A 542 -14.46 26.75 19.70
C ALA A 542 -15.47 26.88 18.56
N ALA A 543 -15.14 26.36 17.36
CA ALA A 543 -16.06 26.33 16.22
C ALA A 543 -17.33 25.49 16.48
N VAL A 544 -17.25 24.45 17.32
CA VAL A 544 -18.41 23.64 17.73
C VAL A 544 -19.25 24.37 18.77
N VAL A 545 -18.63 25.16 19.64
CA VAL A 545 -19.30 25.92 20.71
C VAL A 545 -20.01 27.16 20.15
N ALA A 546 -19.43 27.83 19.15
CA ALA A 546 -19.97 29.06 18.56
C ALA A 546 -21.17 28.78 17.64
N HIS A 547 -22.39 28.78 18.20
CA HIS A 547 -23.63 28.47 17.47
C HIS A 547 -23.98 29.45 16.33
N ASP A 548 -23.48 30.69 16.37
CA ASP A 548 -23.71 31.70 15.32
C ASP A 548 -22.55 31.81 14.31
N GLY A 549 -21.57 30.91 14.40
CA GLY A 549 -20.39 30.90 13.54
C GLY A 549 -19.37 32.00 13.86
N VAL A 550 -19.53 32.77 14.94
CA VAL A 550 -18.56 33.79 15.38
C VAL A 550 -17.92 33.36 16.70
N ILE A 551 -16.64 33.00 16.66
CA ILE A 551 -15.86 32.63 17.84
C ILE A 551 -15.49 33.88 18.64
N ARG A 552 -15.88 33.89 19.92
CA ARG A 552 -15.59 34.94 20.91
C ARG A 552 -14.60 34.43 21.97
N PRO A 553 -14.02 35.31 22.80
CA PRO A 553 -13.05 34.91 23.82
C PRO A 553 -13.50 33.77 24.73
N ASN A 554 -14.77 33.78 25.15
CA ASN A 554 -15.31 32.76 26.07
C ASN A 554 -15.42 31.37 25.41
N ASP A 555 -15.50 31.30 24.08
CA ASP A 555 -15.61 30.04 23.34
C ASP A 555 -14.25 29.32 23.22
N LEU A 556 -13.14 30.04 23.42
CA LEU A 556 -11.78 29.50 23.32
C LEU A 556 -11.40 28.60 24.52
N LEU A 557 -12.04 28.81 25.67
CA LEU A 557 -11.83 28.04 26.91
C LEU A 557 -10.35 27.87 27.29
N LEU A 558 -9.53 28.92 27.07
CA LEU A 558 -8.10 28.89 27.39
C LEU A 558 -7.86 28.95 28.91
N SER A 559 -6.83 28.26 29.38
CA SER A 559 -6.44 28.30 30.79
C SER A 559 -5.90 29.69 31.15
N SER A 560 -6.54 30.34 32.11
CA SER A 560 -6.22 31.70 32.55
C SER A 560 -4.83 31.84 33.19
N SER A 561 -4.23 30.75 33.67
CA SER A 561 -2.87 30.72 34.25
C SER A 561 -1.74 30.86 33.22
N LEU A 562 -2.02 30.65 31.93
CA LEU A 562 -1.05 30.73 30.83
C LEU A 562 -1.24 31.98 29.96
N ALA A 563 -2.18 32.85 30.34
CA ALA A 563 -2.39 34.15 29.72
C ALA A 563 -1.36 35.16 30.24
N ALA A 564 -0.57 35.71 29.32
CA ALA A 564 0.40 36.80 29.44
C ALA A 564 1.87 36.50 29.87
N GLY A 565 2.78 37.16 29.14
CA GLY A 565 4.18 37.43 29.48
C GLY A 565 4.32 38.52 30.56
N PRO A 566 5.54 39.03 30.81
CA PRO A 566 5.87 39.84 31.98
C PRO A 566 5.25 41.24 31.87
N GLN A 567 3.98 41.37 32.22
CA GLN A 567 3.43 42.63 32.70
C GLN A 567 3.60 42.65 34.21
N ALA A 568 4.14 43.76 34.70
CA ALA A 568 4.40 44.01 36.10
C ALA A 568 3.20 43.58 36.95
N ILE A 569 3.38 42.48 37.69
CA ILE A 569 2.56 42.18 38.84
C ILE A 569 2.89 43.30 39.82
N SER A 570 2.02 44.32 39.87
CA SER A 570 1.90 45.20 41.01
C SER A 570 1.82 44.32 42.25
N SER A 571 2.81 44.45 43.12
CA SER A 571 3.14 43.60 44.25
C SER A 571 2.15 43.70 45.42
N ASP A 572 0.85 43.79 45.17
CA ASP A 572 -0.14 44.15 46.19
C ASP A 572 -1.28 43.13 46.37
N SER A 573 -1.18 41.91 45.84
CA SER A 573 -2.22 40.88 46.09
C SER A 573 -1.80 39.42 45.90
N LEU A 574 -0.53 39.07 46.21
CA LEU A 574 -0.12 37.67 46.33
C LEU A 574 0.28 37.40 47.79
N GLU A 575 -0.72 37.30 48.66
CA GLU A 575 -0.51 36.58 49.91
C GLU A 575 -0.27 35.11 49.56
N PRO A 576 0.81 34.47 50.06
CA PRO A 576 1.06 33.06 49.83
C PRO A 576 -0.06 32.25 50.48
N LYS A 577 -1.00 31.78 49.66
CA LYS A 577 -2.04 30.85 50.10
C LYS A 577 -1.40 29.53 50.46
N SER A 578 -1.67 29.05 51.67
CA SER A 578 -1.26 27.70 52.09
C SER A 578 -1.90 26.64 51.20
N ILE A 579 -1.28 25.46 51.11
CA ILE A 579 -1.83 24.30 50.37
C ILE A 579 -3.25 23.98 50.85
N ASP A 580 -3.53 24.19 52.15
CA ASP A 580 -4.86 23.99 52.73
C ASP A 580 -5.90 25.00 52.18
N GLN A 581 -5.51 26.23 51.89
CA GLN A 581 -6.41 27.25 51.31
C GLN A 581 -6.70 27.00 49.84
N VAL A 582 -5.68 26.57 49.07
CA VAL A 582 -5.86 26.18 47.65
C VAL A 582 -6.76 24.96 47.55
N GLU A 583 -6.59 24.00 48.46
CA GLU A 583 -7.40 22.79 48.52
C GLU A 583 -8.85 23.07 48.93
N GLU A 584 -9.07 23.94 49.93
CA GLU A 584 -10.41 24.39 50.31
C GLU A 584 -11.13 25.09 49.16
N GLU A 585 -10.44 25.99 48.46
CA GLU A 585 -10.98 26.77 47.33
C GLU A 585 -11.37 25.84 46.16
N ALA A 586 -10.53 24.86 45.83
CA ALA A 586 -10.83 23.85 44.82
C ALA A 586 -12.07 23.03 45.17
N ILE A 587 -12.24 22.64 46.45
CA ILE A 587 -13.42 21.89 46.91
C ILE A 587 -14.68 22.74 46.80
N ARG A 588 -14.63 24.02 47.17
CA ARG A 588 -15.78 24.94 47.06
C ARG A 588 -16.19 25.16 45.60
N ILE A 589 -15.22 25.31 44.69
CA ILE A 589 -15.47 25.45 43.25
C ILE A 589 -16.14 24.19 42.69
N ALA A 590 -15.64 23.00 43.03
CA ALA A 590 -16.21 21.72 42.58
C ALA A 590 -17.65 21.51 43.10
N LEU A 591 -17.93 21.89 44.35
CA LEU A 591 -19.29 21.84 44.90
C LEU A 591 -20.23 22.84 44.23
N HIS A 592 -19.77 24.05 43.92
CA HIS A 592 -20.58 25.03 43.21
C HIS A 592 -20.91 24.56 41.78
N HIS A 593 -19.94 23.99 41.08
CA HIS A 593 -20.12 23.50 39.70
C HIS A 593 -21.08 22.30 39.61
N THR A 594 -21.20 21.52 40.69
CA THR A 594 -22.06 20.33 40.79
C THR A 594 -23.38 20.61 41.51
N GLY A 595 -23.67 21.87 41.86
CA GLY A 595 -24.88 22.23 42.59
C GLY A 595 -24.99 21.57 43.97
N GLY A 596 -23.86 21.29 44.64
CA GLY A 596 -23.81 20.66 45.96
C GLY A 596 -23.82 19.12 45.93
N LYS A 597 -23.78 18.49 44.75
CA LYS A 597 -23.72 17.03 44.64
C LYS A 597 -22.31 16.51 44.94
N LYS A 598 -22.11 16.15 46.21
CA LYS A 598 -20.81 15.80 46.78
C LYS A 598 -20.13 14.60 46.11
N GLY A 599 -20.88 13.65 45.54
CA GLY A 599 -20.34 12.52 44.77
C GLY A 599 -19.71 12.96 43.44
N GLU A 600 -20.44 13.76 42.66
CA GLU A 600 -19.95 14.32 41.39
C GLU A 600 -18.76 15.28 41.64
N ALA A 601 -18.78 16.02 42.75
CA ALA A 601 -17.64 16.87 43.15
C ALA A 601 -16.37 16.05 43.45
N ALA A 602 -16.50 14.84 44.01
CA ALA A 602 -15.36 13.96 44.27
C ALA A 602 -14.73 13.43 42.96
N GLU A 603 -15.58 13.11 41.97
CA GLU A 603 -15.13 12.69 40.64
C GLU A 603 -14.41 13.82 39.90
N ILE A 604 -14.96 15.04 39.93
CA ILE A 604 -14.32 16.23 39.31
C ILE A 604 -12.96 16.52 39.96
N LEU A 605 -12.86 16.36 41.28
CA LEU A 605 -11.62 16.57 42.03
C LEU A 605 -10.63 15.40 41.92
N GLY A 606 -11.02 14.28 41.30
CA GLY A 606 -10.18 13.09 41.15
C GLY A 606 -9.82 12.41 42.47
N ILE A 607 -10.63 12.58 43.53
CA ILE A 607 -10.39 11.99 44.84
C ILE A 607 -11.52 11.04 45.24
N ALA A 608 -11.18 9.96 45.94
CA ALA A 608 -12.18 9.03 46.45
C ALA A 608 -13.15 9.72 47.44
N TRP A 609 -14.43 9.34 47.41
CA TRP A 609 -15.48 9.89 48.30
C TRP A 609 -15.09 9.98 49.79
N PRO A 610 -14.46 8.95 50.41
CA PRO A 610 -14.01 9.04 51.81
C PRO A 610 -12.99 10.16 52.06
N THR A 611 -12.15 10.46 51.07
CA THR A 611 -11.14 11.52 51.12
C THR A 611 -11.79 12.90 51.05
N LEU A 612 -12.76 13.07 50.15
CA LEU A 612 -13.54 14.31 50.07
C LEU A 612 -14.35 14.53 51.37
N ARG A 613 -15.04 13.50 51.88
CA ARG A 613 -15.79 13.57 53.15
C ARG A 613 -14.92 14.02 54.33
N ARG A 614 -13.68 13.51 54.42
CA ARG A 614 -12.70 13.94 55.45
C ARG A 614 -12.29 15.40 55.29
N LYS A 615 -12.10 15.87 54.04
CA LYS A 615 -11.74 17.27 53.74
C LYS A 615 -12.90 18.24 53.96
N LEU A 616 -14.12 17.86 53.61
CA LEU A 616 -15.34 18.63 53.90
C LEU A 616 -15.53 18.88 55.39
N ARG A 617 -15.26 17.87 56.23
CA ARG A 617 -15.21 18.00 57.69
C ARG A 617 -14.04 18.88 58.18
N LYS A 618 -12.84 18.71 57.60
CA LYS A 618 -11.64 19.49 57.96
C LYS A 618 -11.85 21.00 57.74
N TYR A 619 -12.52 21.36 56.64
CA TYR A 619 -12.75 22.77 56.25
C TYR A 619 -14.13 23.31 56.67
N GLY A 620 -14.92 22.53 57.43
CA GLY A 620 -16.23 22.98 57.95
C GLY A 620 -17.26 23.29 56.86
N ILE A 621 -17.14 22.72 55.66
CA ILE A 621 -18.03 22.98 54.52
C ILE A 621 -19.36 22.23 54.66
N ASP A 622 -19.42 21.23 55.56
CA ASP A 622 -20.51 20.26 55.65
C ASP A 622 -21.00 20.11 57.11
N ALA A 623 -21.43 21.21 57.72
CA ALA A 623 -21.87 21.27 59.12
C ALA A 623 -23.37 20.95 59.35
N ASP A 624 -24.15 20.66 58.30
CA ASP A 624 -25.60 20.43 58.39
C ASP A 624 -26.05 19.16 57.63
N ASP A 625 -25.64 17.96 58.08
CA ASP A 625 -26.31 16.71 57.69
C ASP A 625 -26.94 16.03 58.92
N PRO A 626 -28.28 16.15 59.13
CA PRO A 626 -28.97 15.64 60.32
C PRO A 626 -29.18 14.11 60.38
N LEU A 627 -28.59 13.31 59.48
CA LEU A 627 -28.96 11.89 59.31
C LEU A 627 -28.09 10.85 60.06
N GLU A 628 -27.31 11.23 61.07
CA GLU A 628 -26.64 10.27 61.98
C GLU A 628 -27.35 10.15 63.36
N ARG A 629 -28.68 9.94 63.35
CA ARG A 629 -29.42 9.31 64.47
C ARG A 629 -30.51 8.37 63.96
N SER A 630 -30.13 7.17 63.55
CA SER A 630 -30.92 5.93 63.73
C SER A 630 -30.06 4.71 63.47
#